data_AF-A0A6M3LN27-F1
#
_entry.id   AF-A0A6M3LN27-F1
#
_cell.length_a   1.000
_cell.length_b   1.000
_cell.length_c   1.000
_cell.angle_alpha   90.00
_cell.angle_beta   90.00
_cell.angle_gamma   90.00
#
_symmetry.space_group_name_H-M   'P 1'
#
loop_
_entity.id
_entity.type
_entity.pdbx_description
1 polymer ?
#
loop_
_entity_poly.entity_id
_entity_poly.type
_entity_poly.pdbx_seq_one_letter_code
_entity_poly.pdbx_strand_id
1 'polypeptide(L)' 'MNPDMNFSECDRRILEAHTYTMQTHSNVLACHCECLGMNAENMLAACAGKVPPYAYEAYMAVMKKWGLIDGESKPII' A
#
# COMPACT_ATOMS: atom_id res chain seq x y z
N MET A 1 8.63 -15.46 12.77
CA MET A 1 8.45 -14.43 13.82
C MET A 1 8.85 -15.05 15.13
N ASN A 2 9.73 -14.40 15.89
CA ASN A 2 10.20 -14.94 17.17
C ASN A 2 9.08 -14.75 18.21
N PRO A 3 8.57 -15.81 18.86
CA PRO A 3 7.42 -15.75 19.75
C PRO A 3 7.67 -15.00 21.08
N ASP A 4 8.90 -14.53 21.34
CA ASP A 4 9.32 -13.96 22.63
C ASP A 4 9.41 -12.42 22.66
N MET A 5 8.94 -11.69 21.64
CA MET A 5 8.88 -10.22 21.72
C MET A 5 7.66 -9.76 22.54
N ASN A 6 7.86 -9.61 23.84
CA ASN A 6 6.88 -8.95 24.71
C ASN A 6 7.07 -7.43 24.63
N PHE A 7 6.29 -6.77 23.77
CA PHE A 7 6.30 -5.31 23.60
C PHE A 7 5.77 -4.61 24.86
N SER A 8 6.38 -3.48 25.23
CA SER A 8 5.76 -2.62 26.24
C SER A 8 4.42 -2.07 25.73
N GLU A 9 3.55 -1.63 26.64
CA GLU A 9 2.28 -0.99 26.24
C GLU A 9 2.54 0.27 25.37
N CYS A 10 3.61 1.00 25.65
CA CYS A 10 4.05 2.14 24.85
C CYS A 10 4.39 1.72 23.41
N ASP A 11 5.16 0.64 23.25
CA ASP A 11 5.53 0.12 21.93
C ASP A 11 4.33 -0.36 21.13
N ARG A 12 3.34 -0.99 21.79
CA ARG A 12 2.07 -1.38 21.13
C ARG A 12 1.32 -0.17 20.61
N ARG A 13 1.17 0.89 21.41
CA ARG A 13 0.47 2.11 21.00
C ARG A 13 1.18 2.82 19.84
N ILE A 14 2.51 2.84 19.85
CA ILE A 14 3.31 3.38 18.74
C ILE A 14 3.09 2.56 17.47
N LEU A 15 3.10 1.23 17.57
CA LEU A 15 2.87 0.35 16.42
C LEU A 15 1.44 0.50 15.87
N GLU A 16 0.44 0.63 16.73
CA GLU A 16 -0.95 0.89 16.33
C GLU A 16 -1.08 2.23 15.60
N ALA A 17 -0.52 3.31 16.16
CA ALA A 17 -0.53 4.63 15.54
C ALA A 17 0.20 4.65 14.19
N HIS A 18 1.34 3.97 14.09
CA HIS A 18 2.07 3.80 12.84
C HIS A 18 1.24 3.03 11.80
N THR A 19 0.61 1.92 12.21
CA THR A 19 -0.25 1.11 11.34
C THR A 19 -1.41 1.94 10.79
N TYR A 20 -2.10 2.69 11.66
CA TYR A 20 -3.17 3.59 11.27
C TYR A 20 -2.68 4.65 10.26
N THR A 21 -1.54 5.29 10.55
CA THR A 21 -0.96 6.32 9.66
C THR A 21 -0.65 5.75 8.27
N MET A 22 -0.11 4.53 8.20
CA MET A 22 0.19 3.87 6.93
C MET A 22 -1.08 3.49 6.15
N GLN A 23 -2.15 3.07 6.84
CA GLN A 23 -3.46 2.83 6.21
C GLN A 23 -4.01 4.12 5.61
N THR A 24 -4.02 5.22 6.38
CA THR A 24 -4.46 6.53 5.89
C THR A 24 -3.65 6.97 4.69
N HIS A 25 -2.32 6.83 4.74
CA HIS A 25 -1.45 7.18 3.62
C HIS A 25 -1.77 6.35 2.38
N SER A 26 -2.01 5.05 2.51
CA SER A 26 -2.42 4.20 1.39
C SER A 26 -3.74 4.66 0.76
N ASN A 27 -4.74 5.02 1.56
CA ASN A 27 -6.02 5.52 1.06
C ASN A 27 -5.85 6.84 0.30
N VAL A 28 -5.04 7.77 0.83
CA VAL A 28 -4.74 9.05 0.18
C VAL A 28 -4.01 8.83 -1.14
N LEU A 29 -3.02 7.94 -1.18
CA LEU A 29 -2.28 7.61 -2.40
C LEU A 29 -3.21 6.98 -3.45
N ALA A 30 -4.06 6.03 -3.05
CA ALA A 30 -5.06 5.41 -3.92
C ALA A 30 -5.98 6.46 -4.56
N CYS A 31 -6.50 7.38 -3.74
CA CYS A 31 -7.34 8.49 -4.21
C CYS A 31 -6.57 9.41 -5.17
N HIS A 32 -5.32 9.74 -4.87
CA HIS A 32 -4.49 10.58 -5.73
C HIS A 32 -4.27 9.93 -7.10
N CYS A 33 -3.96 8.64 -7.15
CA CYS A 33 -3.81 7.88 -8.40
C CYS A 33 -5.09 7.90 -9.25
N GLU A 34 -6.25 7.72 -8.62
CA GLU A 34 -7.56 7.82 -9.27
C GLU A 34 -7.80 9.23 -9.83
N CYS A 35 -7.54 10.28 -9.04
CA CYS A 35 -7.73 11.67 -9.48
C CYS A 35 -6.82 12.06 -10.66
N LEU A 36 -5.63 11.47 -10.75
CA LEU A 36 -4.73 11.64 -11.89
C LEU A 36 -5.15 10.83 -13.12
N GLY A 37 -6.12 9.92 -12.98
CA GLY A 37 -6.51 8.99 -14.04
C GLY A 37 -5.39 8.03 -14.42
N MET A 38 -4.56 7.64 -13.45
CA MET A 38 -3.41 6.76 -13.69
C MET A 38 -3.85 5.41 -14.26
N ASN A 39 -3.20 4.99 -15.34
CA ASN A 39 -3.44 3.72 -16.00
C ASN A 39 -2.20 3.25 -16.78
N ALA A 40 -2.26 2.04 -17.33
CA ALA A 40 -1.15 1.42 -18.06
C ALA A 40 -0.62 2.26 -19.25
N GLU A 41 -1.42 3.16 -19.82
CA GLU A 41 -1.01 3.97 -20.96
C GLU A 41 -0.25 5.24 -20.56
N ASN A 42 -0.47 5.76 -19.35
CA ASN A 42 0.06 7.07 -18.92
C ASN A 42 1.03 7.01 -17.72
N MET A 43 1.25 5.83 -17.15
CA MET A 43 2.08 5.67 -15.96
C MET A 43 3.51 5.22 -16.28
N LEU A 44 4.50 5.89 -15.69
CA LEU A 44 5.93 5.58 -15.89
C LEU A 44 6.47 4.52 -14.93
N ALA A 45 5.80 4.29 -13.79
CA ALA A 45 6.19 3.30 -12.80
C ALA A 45 5.00 2.95 -11.89
N ALA A 46 4.90 1.69 -11.48
CA ALA A 46 3.98 1.20 -10.48
C ALA A 46 4.77 0.43 -9.41
N CYS A 47 4.61 0.82 -8.15
CA CYS A 47 5.20 0.08 -7.04
C CYS A 47 4.23 -1.02 -6.60
N ALA A 48 4.65 -2.28 -6.62
CA ALA A 48 3.90 -3.37 -6.01
C ALA A 48 4.86 -4.10 -5.05
N GLY A 49 4.81 -3.70 -3.77
CA GLY A 49 5.79 -4.11 -2.78
C GLY A 49 5.13 -4.55 -1.48
N LYS A 50 5.86 -5.33 -0.69
CA LYS A 50 5.43 -5.78 0.66
C LYS A 50 5.60 -4.70 1.73
N VAL A 51 5.97 -3.47 1.33
CA VAL A 51 6.21 -2.36 2.24
C VAL A 51 5.04 -1.36 2.19
N PRO A 52 4.61 -0.81 3.33
CA PRO A 52 3.66 0.29 3.36
C PRO A 52 4.17 1.52 2.58
N PRO A 53 3.28 2.35 1.99
CA PRO A 53 1.84 2.15 1.87
C PRO A 53 1.42 1.22 0.71
N TYR A 54 2.38 0.77 -0.10
CA TYR A 54 2.16 0.02 -1.34
C TYR A 54 1.63 -1.40 -1.13
N ALA A 55 1.77 -1.94 0.08
CA ALA A 55 1.27 -3.27 0.44
C ALA A 55 -0.22 -3.30 0.85
N TYR A 56 -0.86 -2.15 0.97
CA TYR A 56 -2.21 -2.05 1.53
C TYR A 56 -3.28 -2.15 0.45
N GLU A 57 -4.43 -2.72 0.84
CA GLU A 57 -5.51 -3.12 -0.06
C GLU A 57 -6.03 -1.97 -0.94
N ALA A 58 -6.22 -0.77 -0.37
CA ALA A 58 -6.76 0.37 -1.11
C ALA A 58 -5.90 0.75 -2.31
N TYR A 59 -4.59 0.86 -2.12
CA TYR A 59 -3.66 1.15 -3.21
C TYR A 59 -3.62 -0.01 -4.23
N MET A 60 -3.54 -1.26 -3.76
CA MET A 60 -3.48 -2.43 -4.64
C MET A 60 -4.74 -2.58 -5.49
N ALA A 61 -5.91 -2.26 -4.95
CA ALA A 61 -7.17 -2.26 -5.69
C ALA A 61 -7.16 -1.28 -6.86
N VAL A 62 -6.65 -0.06 -6.65
CA VAL A 62 -6.52 0.95 -7.72
C VAL A 62 -5.52 0.49 -8.78
N MET A 63 -4.34 0.01 -8.37
CA MET A 63 -3.33 -0.48 -9.32
C MET A 63 -3.88 -1.62 -10.19
N LYS A 64 -4.63 -2.56 -9.60
CA LYS A 64 -5.24 -3.68 -10.32
C LYS A 64 -6.36 -3.21 -11.26
N LYS A 65 -7.24 -2.32 -10.79
CA LYS A 65 -8.34 -1.75 -11.57
C LYS A 65 -7.85 -1.12 -12.88
N TRP A 66 -6.72 -0.42 -12.82
CA TRP A 66 -6.16 0.31 -13.96
C TRP A 66 -5.10 -0.45 -14.75
N GLY A 67 -4.98 -1.77 -14.53
CA GLY A 67 -4.08 -2.63 -15.29
C GLY A 67 -2.59 -2.36 -15.06
N LEU A 68 -2.23 -1.75 -13.92
CA LEU A 68 -0.84 -1.43 -13.58
C LEU A 68 -0.13 -2.63 -12.92
N ILE A 69 -0.89 -3.54 -12.32
CA ILE A 69 -0.40 -4.79 -11.73
C ILE A 69 -1.28 -5.98 -12.15
N ASP A 70 -0.70 -7.18 -12.17
CA ASP A 70 -1.37 -8.42 -12.54
C ASP A 70 -2.13 -9.08 -11.37
N GLY A 71 -2.69 -10.26 -11.63
CA GLY A 71 -3.38 -11.07 -10.62
C GLY A 71 -2.48 -11.55 -9.48
N GLU A 72 -1.16 -11.55 -9.67
CA GLU A 72 -0.13 -11.90 -8.69
C GLU A 72 0.47 -10.67 -8.00
N SER A 73 -0.11 -9.47 -8.23
CA SER A 73 0.41 -8.21 -7.70
C SER A 73 1.81 -7.85 -8.20
N LYS A 74 2.15 -8.25 -9.42
CA LYS A 74 3.40 -7.83 -10.08
C LYS A 74 3.12 -6.67 -11.05
N PRO A 75 4.00 -5.67 -11.16
CA PRO A 75 3.87 -4.63 -12.18
C PRO A 75 3.83 -5.23 -13.59
N ILE A 76 2.97 -4.68 -14.47
CA ILE A 76 2.80 -5.16 -15.85
C ILE A 76 3.71 -4.41 -16.87
N ILE A 77 4.36 -3.33 -16.43
CA ILE A 77 5.30 -2.50 -17.21
C ILE A 77 6.69 -3.11 -17.36
#